data_AF-A0A6S7BNU8-F1
#
_entry.id   AF-A0A6S7BNU8-F1
#
_cell.length_a   1.000
_cell.length_b   1.000
_cell.length_c   1.000
_cell.angle_alpha   90.00
_cell.angle_beta   90.00
_cell.angle_gamma   90.00
#
_symmetry.space_group_name_H-M   'P 1'
#
loop_
_entity.id
_entity.type
_entity.pdbx_description
1 polymer ?
#
loop_
_entity_poly.entity_id
_entity_poly.type
_entity_poly.pdbx_seq_one_letter_code
_entity_poly.pdbx_strand_id
1 'polypeptide(L)'
;MNVTDDAEIRETLGFLMTREIAHQKSFERALHSIQPNFPEGKLPGLEQFSSVYYKMSAGDGAPRGPWNQGPEWEFVESPQAAVDGGDGTASVALPGDASKTLRALASRTASGVKIDPKAH
;
A
#
# COMPACT_ATOMS: atom_id res chain seq x y z
N MET A 1 -20.90 4.41 10.46
CA MET A 1 -20.51 5.73 11.03
C MET A 1 -20.82 5.66 12.50
N ASN A 2 -19.81 5.33 13.31
CA ASN A 2 -20.02 4.91 14.70
C ASN A 2 -19.23 5.78 15.68
N VAL A 3 -18.93 7.01 15.27
CA VAL A 3 -18.13 7.97 16.06
C VAL A 3 -18.99 9.05 16.72
N THR A 4 -20.27 9.15 16.34
CA THR A 4 -21.25 10.08 16.91
C THR A 4 -22.68 9.65 16.55
N ASP A 5 -23.63 9.96 17.43
CA ASP A 5 -25.07 9.77 17.20
C ASP A 5 -25.78 11.07 16.77
N ASP A 6 -25.05 12.18 16.67
CA ASP A 6 -25.56 13.45 16.16
C ASP A 6 -25.97 13.33 14.68
N ALA A 7 -27.22 13.67 14.38
CA ALA A 7 -27.81 13.50 13.05
C ALA A 7 -27.18 14.42 12.00
N GLU A 8 -26.88 15.67 12.34
CA GLU A 8 -26.30 16.66 11.42
C GLU A 8 -24.84 16.32 11.08
N ILE A 9 -24.09 15.83 12.07
CA ILE A 9 -22.71 15.38 11.84
C ILE A 9 -22.69 14.14 10.94
N ARG A 10 -23.62 13.19 11.14
CA ARG A 10 -23.73 11.99 10.30
C ARG A 10 -24.09 12.34 8.86
N GLU A 11 -25.00 13.30 8.66
CA GLU A 11 -25.35 13.79 7.32
C GLU A 11 -24.16 14.46 6.63
N THR A 12 -23.48 15.36 7.34
CA THR A 12 -22.29 16.07 6.83
C THR A 12 -21.18 15.08 6.44
N LEU A 13 -20.85 14.14 7.32
CA LEU A 13 -19.86 13.11 7.02
C LEU A 13 -20.32 12.20 5.85
N GLY A 14 -21.62 11.97 5.68
CA GLY A 14 -22.17 11.15 4.58
C GLY A 14 -21.99 11.84 3.24
N PHE A 15 -22.22 13.14 3.20
CA PHE A 15 -21.92 13.98 2.04
C PHE A 15 -20.42 13.96 1.72
N LEU A 16 -19.56 14.17 2.72
CA LEU A 16 -18.10 14.16 2.53
C LEU A 16 -17.60 12.80 2.02
N MET A 17 -18.04 11.68 2.60
CA MET A 17 -17.69 10.34 2.12
C MET A 17 -18.10 10.13 0.65
N THR A 18 -19.27 10.65 0.25
CA THR A 18 -19.72 10.59 -1.14
C THR A 18 -18.83 11.42 -2.08
N ARG A 19 -18.39 12.60 -1.64
CA ARG A 19 -17.43 13.42 -2.37
C ARG A 19 -16.07 12.77 -2.49
N GLU A 20 -15.60 12.08 -1.46
CA GLU A 20 -14.34 11.30 -1.52
C GLU A 20 -14.41 10.17 -2.55
N ILE A 21 -15.53 9.45 -2.65
CA ILE A 21 -15.73 8.45 -3.72
C ILE A 21 -15.67 9.11 -5.10
N ALA A 22 -16.26 10.30 -5.26
CA ALA A 22 -16.18 11.04 -6.52
C ALA A 22 -14.75 11.48 -6.84
N HIS A 23 -13.98 11.94 -5.85
CA HIS A 23 -12.57 12.29 -6.01
C HIS A 23 -11.74 11.07 -6.40
N GLN A 24 -11.90 9.92 -5.74
CA GLN A 24 -11.21 8.67 -6.09
C GLN A 24 -11.44 8.28 -7.55
N LYS A 25 -12.70 8.27 -8.01
CA LYS A 25 -13.05 7.97 -9.41
C LYS A 25 -12.42 8.97 -10.39
N SER A 26 -12.42 10.25 -10.02
CA SER A 26 -11.84 11.31 -10.86
C SER A 26 -10.33 11.15 -11.00
N PHE A 27 -9.63 10.88 -9.89
CA PHE A 27 -8.18 10.70 -9.89
C PHE A 27 -7.74 9.41 -10.58
N GLU A 28 -8.46 8.31 -10.39
CA GLU A 28 -8.21 7.05 -11.12
C GLU A 28 -8.30 7.27 -12.64
N ARG A 29 -9.37 7.93 -13.11
CA ARG A 29 -9.52 8.26 -14.54
C ARG A 29 -8.44 9.23 -15.04
N ALA A 30 -8.09 10.24 -14.25
CA ALA A 30 -7.03 11.17 -14.60
C ALA A 30 -5.69 10.44 -14.78
N LEU A 31 -5.35 9.56 -13.83
CA LEU A 31 -4.16 8.71 -13.87
C LEU A 31 -4.15 7.90 -15.18
N HIS A 32 -5.22 7.18 -15.50
CA HIS A 32 -5.29 6.42 -16.76
C HIS A 32 -5.20 7.27 -18.04
N SER A 33 -5.65 8.52 -17.99
CA SER A 33 -5.71 9.41 -19.17
C SER A 33 -4.40 10.11 -19.53
N ILE A 34 -3.47 10.22 -18.58
CA ILE A 34 -2.13 10.76 -18.85
C ILE A 34 -1.42 9.70 -19.68
N GLN A 35 -1.02 9.98 -20.92
CA GLN A 35 -0.24 9.04 -21.73
C GLN A 35 0.99 9.76 -22.34
N PRO A 36 2.20 9.20 -22.16
CA PRO A 36 2.52 8.00 -21.35
C PRO A 36 2.41 8.29 -19.84
N ASN A 37 1.57 7.55 -19.09
CA ASN A 37 1.40 7.74 -17.63
C ASN A 37 2.60 7.25 -16.82
N PHE A 38 3.39 6.38 -17.44
CA PHE A 38 4.62 5.82 -16.92
C PHE A 38 5.53 5.66 -18.13
N PRO A 39 6.07 6.76 -18.69
CA PRO A 39 7.10 6.59 -19.70
C PRO A 39 8.23 5.86 -19.00
N GLU A 40 8.49 4.64 -19.44
CA GLU A 40 9.75 3.97 -19.13
C GLU A 40 10.82 5.03 -19.36
N GLY A 41 11.74 5.20 -18.40
CA GLY A 41 12.83 6.15 -18.57
C GLY A 41 13.44 5.96 -19.96
N LYS A 42 14.09 6.99 -20.52
CA LYS A 42 14.63 6.91 -21.90
C LYS A 42 15.48 5.66 -22.18
N LEU A 43 15.98 5.01 -21.13
CA LEU A 43 16.64 3.72 -21.17
C LEU A 43 15.69 2.63 -20.62
N PRO A 44 15.55 1.49 -21.32
CA PRO A 44 14.82 0.35 -20.79
C PRO A 44 15.44 -0.11 -19.48
N GLY A 45 14.60 -0.64 -18.58
CA GLY A 45 15.08 -1.28 -17.36
C GLY A 45 15.99 -2.47 -17.65
N LEU A 46 16.81 -2.86 -16.67
CA LEU A 46 17.58 -4.09 -16.75
C LEU A 46 16.64 -5.27 -16.50
N GLU A 47 16.42 -6.10 -17.52
CA GLU A 47 15.49 -7.26 -17.48
C GLU A 47 15.71 -8.16 -16.26
N GLN A 48 16.97 -8.39 -15.88
CA GLN A 48 17.35 -9.21 -14.72
C GLN A 48 16.87 -8.65 -13.36
N PHE A 49 16.40 -7.40 -13.29
CA PHE A 49 15.95 -6.76 -12.05
C PHE A 49 14.53 -6.20 -12.11
N SER A 50 13.92 -6.14 -13.30
CA SER A 50 12.60 -5.51 -13.49
C SER A 50 11.44 -6.30 -12.84
N SER A 51 11.65 -7.59 -12.62
CA SER A 51 10.65 -8.53 -12.08
C SER A 51 11.11 -9.21 -10.79
N VAL A 52 12.10 -8.66 -10.09
CA VAL A 52 12.65 -9.24 -8.86
C VAL A 52 12.22 -8.40 -7.66
N TYR A 53 11.53 -9.03 -6.71
CA TYR A 53 11.20 -8.43 -5.43
C TYR A 53 12.15 -8.95 -4.35
N TYR A 54 12.90 -8.05 -3.72
CA TYR A 54 13.83 -8.36 -2.64
C TYR A 54 13.21 -8.10 -1.28
N LYS A 55 13.21 -9.11 -0.39
CA LYS A 55 12.82 -8.95 1.01
C LYS A 55 13.93 -8.23 1.79
N MET A 56 13.94 -6.90 1.73
CA MET A 56 14.97 -6.08 2.40
C MET A 56 14.69 -5.81 3.88
N SER A 57 13.49 -6.11 4.38
CA SER A 57 13.16 -5.97 5.80
C SER A 57 13.48 -7.27 6.55
N ALA A 58 14.29 -7.20 7.61
CA ALA A 58 14.59 -8.36 8.45
C ALA A 58 13.42 -8.61 9.42
N GLY A 59 12.86 -9.83 9.36
CA GLY A 59 11.70 -10.26 10.15
C GLY A 59 10.77 -11.20 9.36
N ASP A 60 9.90 -11.92 10.08
CA ASP A 60 9.01 -12.96 9.50
C ASP A 60 7.78 -12.43 8.75
N GLY A 61 7.80 -11.16 8.32
CA GLY A 61 6.56 -10.41 8.07
C GLY A 61 6.36 -9.82 6.67
N ALA A 62 7.19 -10.12 5.66
CA ALA A 62 7.02 -9.50 4.34
C ALA A 62 5.64 -9.87 3.73
N PRO A 63 4.69 -8.93 3.64
CA PRO A 63 3.34 -9.26 3.17
C PRO A 63 3.40 -9.74 1.72
N ARG A 64 2.81 -10.91 1.47
CA ARG A 64 2.68 -11.47 0.11
C ARG A 64 1.39 -10.99 -0.52
N GLY A 65 1.47 -10.55 -1.77
CA GLY A 65 0.33 -10.07 -2.55
C GLY A 65 0.67 -9.92 -4.03
N PRO A 66 -0.27 -9.48 -4.87
CA PRO A 66 -0.09 -9.38 -6.33
C PRO A 66 1.09 -8.49 -6.75
N TRP A 67 1.53 -7.59 -5.87
CA TRP A 67 2.69 -6.71 -6.10
C TRP A 67 4.07 -7.36 -5.86
N ASN A 68 4.14 -8.61 -5.38
CA ASN A 68 5.40 -9.32 -5.14
C ASN A 68 5.32 -10.86 -5.24
N GLN A 69 4.17 -11.38 -5.67
CA GLN A 69 3.84 -12.78 -5.79
C GLN A 69 3.13 -13.03 -7.11
N GLY A 70 3.44 -14.15 -7.77
CA GLY A 70 2.80 -14.55 -9.02
C GLY A 70 3.84 -14.93 -10.07
N PRO A 71 3.39 -15.34 -11.27
CA PRO A 71 4.28 -15.76 -12.35
C PRO A 71 5.16 -14.63 -12.91
N GLU A 72 4.79 -13.37 -12.67
CA GLU A 72 5.54 -12.19 -13.12
C GLU A 72 6.63 -11.74 -12.14
N TRP A 73 6.75 -12.42 -10.98
CA TRP A 73 7.66 -12.02 -9.90
C TRP A 73 8.62 -13.16 -9.51
N GLU A 74 9.92 -12.88 -9.54
CA GLU A 74 10.91 -13.62 -8.77
C GLU A 74 11.02 -13.00 -7.37
N PHE A 75 10.95 -13.83 -6.33
CA PHE A 75 11.02 -13.34 -4.95
C PHE A 75 12.30 -13.82 -4.27
N VAL A 76 13.12 -12.86 -3.86
CA VAL A 76 14.38 -13.11 -3.16
C VAL A 76 14.14 -12.92 -1.66
N GLU A 77 14.00 -14.03 -0.95
CA GLU A 77 13.72 -14.06 0.49
C GLU A 77 14.90 -13.59 1.35
N SER A 78 16.14 -13.81 0.89
CA SER A 78 17.36 -13.47 1.63
C SER A 78 18.34 -12.72 0.74
N PRO A 79 18.07 -11.43 0.42
CA PRO A 79 19.00 -10.61 -0.32
C PRO A 79 20.28 -10.37 0.47
N GLN A 80 21.37 -10.07 -0.23
CA GLN A 80 22.61 -9.66 0.41
C GLN A 80 22.37 -8.41 1.28
N ALA A 81 22.79 -8.47 2.54
CA ALA A 81 22.47 -7.46 3.54
C ALA A 81 23.03 -6.06 3.17
N ALA A 82 22.29 -5.02 3.57
CA ALA A 82 22.82 -3.66 3.58
C ALA A 82 24.07 -3.60 4.47
N VAL A 83 25.01 -2.73 4.08
CA VAL A 83 26.39 -2.63 4.62
C VAL A 83 26.48 -2.35 6.12
N ASP A 84 25.36 -2.05 6.78
CA ASP A 84 25.27 -1.73 8.20
C ASP A 84 24.87 -2.92 9.10
N GLY A 85 24.46 -4.07 8.54
CA GLY A 85 24.23 -5.32 9.27
C GLY A 85 23.13 -5.27 10.34
N GLY A 86 22.31 -4.21 10.35
CA GLY A 86 21.18 -4.04 11.26
C GLY A 86 19.93 -4.76 10.78
N ASP A 87 18.97 -5.01 11.67
CA ASP A 87 17.68 -5.61 11.34
C ASP A 87 16.69 -4.63 10.65
N GLY A 88 17.05 -3.35 10.58
CA GLY A 88 16.25 -2.31 9.94
C GLY A 88 14.90 -2.06 10.62
N THR A 89 14.67 -2.62 11.82
CA THR A 89 13.39 -2.50 12.52
C THR A 89 13.35 -1.24 13.37
N ALA A 90 12.28 -0.44 13.22
CA ALA A 90 11.98 0.68 14.10
C ALA A 90 10.92 0.24 15.11
N SER A 91 11.21 0.37 16.42
CA SER A 91 10.26 0.07 17.49
C SER A 91 10.03 1.29 18.39
N VAL A 92 8.81 1.41 18.92
CA VAL A 92 8.41 2.50 19.83
C VAL A 92 7.45 1.97 20.89
N ALA A 93 7.54 2.49 22.12
CA ALA A 93 6.59 2.19 23.18
C ALA A 93 5.27 2.96 22.95
N LEU A 94 4.16 2.23 22.84
CA LEU A 94 2.83 2.81 22.66
C LEU A 94 2.14 3.08 24.01
N PRO A 95 1.55 4.28 24.21
CA PRO A 95 0.61 4.52 25.31
C PRO A 95 -0.61 3.56 25.23
N GLY A 96 -1.17 3.19 26.38
CA GLY A 96 -2.17 2.12 26.49
C GLY A 96 -3.48 2.39 25.74
N ASP A 97 -3.87 3.65 25.56
CA ASP A 97 -5.08 4.08 24.85
C ASP A 97 -4.90 4.09 23.32
N ALA A 98 -3.68 4.38 22.83
CA ALA A 98 -3.35 4.44 21.41
C ALA A 98 -3.45 3.08 20.69
N SER A 99 -3.36 1.97 21.44
CA SER A 99 -3.34 0.61 20.89
C SER A 99 -4.63 0.25 20.13
N LYS A 100 -5.81 0.70 20.61
CA LYS A 100 -7.09 0.45 19.93
C LYS A 100 -7.18 1.24 18.63
N THR A 101 -6.78 2.51 18.66
CA THR A 101 -6.77 3.39 17.48
C THR A 101 -5.81 2.88 16.41
N LEU A 102 -4.62 2.44 16.82
CA LEU A 102 -3.64 1.85 15.90
C LEU A 102 -4.17 0.60 15.22
N ARG A 103 -4.81 -0.31 15.98
CA ARG A 103 -5.43 -1.51 15.39
C ARG A 103 -6.52 -1.16 14.38
N ALA A 104 -7.39 -0.21 14.70
CA ALA A 104 -8.44 0.24 13.78
C ALA A 104 -7.87 0.88 12.51
N LEU A 105 -6.80 1.68 12.64
CA LEU A 105 -6.09 2.26 11.50
C LEU A 105 -5.47 1.16 10.64
N ALA A 106 -4.73 0.23 11.25
CA ALA A 106 -4.08 -0.89 10.57
C ALA A 106 -5.09 -1.76 9.80
N SER A 107 -6.24 -2.06 10.39
CA SER A 107 -7.32 -2.79 9.71
C SER A 107 -7.88 -2.01 8.52
N ARG A 108 -8.00 -0.69 8.62
CA ARG A 108 -8.52 0.16 7.53
C ARG A 108 -7.53 0.29 6.37
N THR A 109 -6.22 0.27 6.65
CA THR A 109 -5.16 0.41 5.65
C THR A 109 -4.60 -0.93 5.18
N ALA A 110 -5.21 -2.05 5.57
CA ALA A 110 -4.74 -3.36 5.19
C ALA A 110 -4.84 -3.55 3.67
N SER A 111 -3.73 -3.97 3.05
CA SER A 111 -3.67 -4.20 1.61
C SER A 111 -4.51 -5.40 1.20
N GLY A 112 -5.20 -5.29 0.05
CA GLY A 112 -5.95 -6.39 -0.54
C GLY A 112 -5.02 -7.43 -1.19
N VAL A 113 -4.63 -8.46 -0.44
CA VAL A 113 -3.66 -9.49 -0.92
C VAL A 113 -4.19 -10.43 -2.01
N LYS A 114 -5.52 -10.45 -2.25
CA LYS A 114 -6.17 -11.37 -3.21
C LYS A 114 -6.64 -10.69 -4.51
N ILE A 115 -6.57 -9.37 -4.57
CA ILE A 115 -7.09 -8.60 -5.70
C ILE A 115 -5.90 -8.18 -6.53
N ASP A 116 -5.67 -8.87 -7.64
CA ASP A 116 -4.70 -8.47 -8.65
C ASP A 116 -5.33 -7.36 -9.52
N PRO A 117 -4.91 -6.08 -9.37
CA PRO A 117 -5.46 -5.01 -10.17
C PRO A 117 -4.90 -5.13 -11.59
N LYS A 118 -5.75 -5.53 -12.53
CA LYS A 118 -5.38 -5.52 -13.95
C LYS A 118 -5.17 -4.09 -14.40
N ALA A 119 -3.95 -3.78 -14.85
CA ALA A 119 -3.77 -2.70 -15.80
C ALA A 119 -4.49 -3.12 -17.09
N HIS A 120 -5.56 -2.42 -17.44
CA HIS A 120 -6.24 -2.54 -18.74
C HIS A 120 -5.73 -1.48 -19.70
#